data_AF-A0A6P4EJM6-F1
#
_entry.id   AF-A0A6P4EJM6-F1
#
_cell.length_a   1.000
_cell.length_b   1.000
_cell.length_c   1.000
_cell.angle_alpha   90.00
_cell.angle_beta   90.00
_cell.angle_gamma   90.00
#
_symmetry.space_group_name_H-M   'P 1'
#
loop_
_entity.id
_entity.type
_entity.pdbx_description
1 polymer ?
#
loop_
_entity_poly.entity_id
_entity_poly.type
_entity_poly.pdbx_seq_one_letter_code
_entity_poly.pdbx_strand_id
1 'polypeptide(L)'
;NNDDDDDDAATSAKQAHKRQRFDSDSRDSSLLKRLNAPKQEPREVLLRIYGQTHGDHALESMITESVVFALLSERNFGPKLHGIFPGGRIEQYIPARALTTAELGEQRILMKVAEKMGEIHSLNIPMSKEPDWIWNCMQRWVTGLEAIVKGNVQSNPKSSVMEKQMDLMQTFDYVQEIAWMRSIINEGEYPVVFCHNDLQEGNILLRQPP
;
A
#
# COMPACT_ATOMS: atom_id res chain seq x y z
N ASN A 1 -65.37 2.19 -25.15
CA ASN A 1 -66.03 1.09 -25.88
C ASN A 1 -64.95 0.05 -26.12
N ASN A 2 -64.74 -0.86 -25.17
CA ASN A 2 -65.53 -2.08 -24.95
C ASN A 2 -65.29 -3.06 -26.11
N ASP A 3 -65.04 -4.35 -25.96
CA ASP A 3 -64.92 -5.33 -24.86
C ASP A 3 -64.18 -6.54 -25.55
N ASP A 4 -63.24 -7.21 -24.89
CA ASP A 4 -63.32 -8.56 -24.28
C ASP A 4 -63.63 -9.77 -25.21
N ASP A 5 -62.83 -10.83 -24.99
CA ASP A 5 -63.13 -12.29 -24.98
C ASP A 5 -61.87 -13.07 -25.47
N ASP A 6 -61.05 -13.68 -24.59
CA ASP A 6 -61.17 -15.02 -23.93
C ASP A 6 -60.97 -16.21 -24.90
N ASP A 7 -60.34 -17.35 -24.61
CA ASP A 7 -59.49 -17.89 -23.53
C ASP A 7 -58.94 -19.27 -24.04
N ASP A 8 -58.14 -19.96 -23.22
CA ASP A 8 -57.85 -21.42 -23.17
C ASP A 8 -56.56 -22.04 -23.79
N ALA A 9 -55.55 -22.11 -22.92
CA ALA A 9 -54.89 -23.30 -22.34
C ALA A 9 -54.32 -24.47 -23.21
N ALA A 10 -53.00 -24.76 -23.05
CA ALA A 10 -52.47 -25.93 -22.30
C ALA A 10 -50.99 -26.32 -22.59
N THR A 11 -50.17 -26.30 -21.52
CA THR A 11 -49.10 -27.23 -21.09
C THR A 11 -47.93 -27.70 -21.99
N SER A 12 -46.66 -27.51 -21.53
CA SER A 12 -45.78 -28.62 -21.03
C SER A 12 -44.32 -28.19 -20.69
N ALA A 13 -44.00 -28.26 -19.39
CA ALA A 13 -42.79 -28.73 -18.69
C ALA A 13 -41.34 -28.76 -19.29
N LYS A 14 -40.43 -28.18 -18.47
CA LYS A 14 -39.10 -28.68 -18.00
C LYS A 14 -37.89 -28.75 -18.95
N GLN A 15 -36.82 -28.02 -18.58
CA GLN A 15 -35.46 -28.59 -18.58
C GLN A 15 -34.52 -27.86 -17.60
N ALA A 16 -34.22 -28.50 -16.47
CA ALA A 16 -33.10 -28.20 -15.59
C ALA A 16 -32.04 -29.29 -15.78
N HIS A 17 -30.82 -28.94 -16.20
CA HIS A 17 -29.72 -29.88 -16.36
C HIS A 17 -28.81 -29.87 -15.13
N LYS A 18 -28.95 -30.92 -14.32
CA LYS A 18 -28.15 -31.27 -13.14
C LYS A 18 -26.90 -32.03 -13.62
N ARG A 19 -25.70 -31.47 -13.44
CA ARG A 19 -24.44 -32.20 -13.64
C ARG A 19 -23.96 -32.76 -12.30
N GLN A 20 -24.13 -34.07 -12.14
CA GLN A 20 -23.72 -34.86 -10.98
C GLN A 20 -22.26 -35.31 -11.18
N ARG A 21 -21.38 -35.08 -10.20
CA ARG A 21 -20.00 -35.62 -10.21
C ARG A 21 -19.99 -37.00 -9.53
N PHE A 22 -19.28 -37.92 -10.16
CA PHE A 22 -19.02 -39.29 -9.74
C PHE A 22 -18.09 -39.31 -8.52
N ASP A 23 -18.52 -39.95 -7.43
CA ASP A 23 -17.64 -40.31 -6.31
C ASP A 23 -17.10 -41.73 -6.54
N SER A 24 -15.77 -41.89 -6.50
CA SER A 24 -15.12 -43.19 -6.38
C SER A 24 -14.25 -43.21 -5.12
N ASP A 25 -14.68 -43.99 -4.13
CA ASP A 25 -13.92 -44.33 -2.94
C ASP A 25 -12.62 -45.07 -3.31
N SER A 26 -11.48 -44.58 -2.82
CA SER A 26 -10.26 -45.38 -2.72
C SER A 26 -9.54 -45.07 -1.41
N ARG A 27 -9.47 -46.08 -0.55
CA ARG A 27 -9.00 -46.05 0.84
C ARG A 27 -7.48 -45.88 1.02
N ASP A 28 -6.74 -45.53 -0.03
CA ASP A 28 -5.27 -45.43 -0.01
C ASP A 28 -4.71 -43.97 0.06
N SER A 29 -5.59 -42.98 0.19
CA SER A 29 -5.22 -41.55 0.14
C SER A 29 -4.66 -40.98 1.47
N SER A 30 -4.73 -41.73 2.57
CA SER A 30 -4.49 -41.18 3.92
C SER A 30 -3.02 -40.87 4.24
N LEU A 31 -2.08 -41.60 3.66
CA LEU A 31 -0.64 -41.39 3.88
C LEU A 31 -0.06 -40.31 2.95
N LEU A 32 -0.54 -40.22 1.70
CA LEU A 32 -0.12 -39.18 0.76
C LEU A 32 -0.73 -37.80 1.05
N LYS A 33 -1.91 -37.73 1.70
CA LYS A 33 -2.50 -36.46 2.15
C LYS A 33 -1.73 -35.77 3.27
N ARG A 34 -0.90 -36.49 4.05
CA ARG A 34 -0.12 -35.89 5.14
C ARG A 34 1.13 -35.15 4.67
N LEU A 35 1.60 -35.44 3.46
CA LEU A 35 2.76 -34.75 2.86
C LEU A 35 2.37 -33.52 2.04
N ASN A 36 1.07 -33.36 1.73
CA ASN A 36 0.51 -32.22 1.01
C ASN A 36 -0.79 -31.80 1.69
N ALA A 37 -0.71 -31.22 2.89
CA ALA A 37 -1.78 -30.34 3.32
C ALA A 37 -1.80 -29.19 2.30
N PRO A 38 -2.88 -29.00 1.51
CA PRO A 38 -2.96 -27.82 0.66
C PRO A 38 -2.78 -26.63 1.59
N LYS A 39 -1.82 -25.75 1.30
CA LYS A 39 -1.74 -24.43 1.96
C LYS A 39 -3.15 -23.87 1.86
N GLN A 40 -3.88 -23.84 2.98
CA GLN A 40 -5.26 -23.35 2.98
C GLN A 40 -5.21 -21.92 2.45
N GLU A 41 -5.89 -21.70 1.33
CA GLU A 41 -6.02 -20.38 0.75
C GLU A 41 -6.71 -19.46 1.77
N PRO A 42 -6.27 -18.20 1.89
CA PRO A 42 -6.85 -17.27 2.84
C PRO A 42 -8.33 -17.02 2.51
N ARG A 43 -9.18 -17.00 3.54
CA ARG A 43 -10.63 -16.70 3.38
C ARG A 43 -10.90 -15.22 3.11
N GLU A 44 -9.98 -14.36 3.52
CA GLU A 44 -10.06 -12.91 3.40
C GLU A 44 -8.69 -12.36 3.02
N VAL A 45 -8.68 -11.38 2.11
CA VAL A 45 -7.46 -10.72 1.62
C VAL A 45 -7.72 -9.22 1.51
N LEU A 46 -6.64 -8.44 1.53
CA LEU A 46 -6.68 -7.02 1.25
C LEU A 46 -6.19 -6.77 -0.18
N LEU A 47 -7.02 -6.11 -0.98
CA LEU A 47 -6.68 -5.63 -2.32
C LEU A 47 -6.21 -4.17 -2.23
N ARG A 48 -4.97 -3.90 -2.62
CA ARG A 48 -4.44 -2.54 -2.71
C ARG A 48 -4.25 -2.16 -4.17
N ILE A 49 -4.94 -1.09 -4.58
CA ILE A 49 -4.89 -0.54 -5.93
C ILE A 49 -4.09 0.77 -5.89
N TYR A 50 -3.07 0.87 -6.74
CA TYR A 50 -2.32 2.10 -6.95
C TYR A 50 -3.11 3.00 -7.92
N GLY A 51 -3.26 4.27 -7.59
CA GLY A 51 -3.88 5.25 -8.47
C GLY A 51 -3.03 5.53 -9.73
N GLN A 52 -3.52 6.43 -10.60
CA GLN A 52 -2.74 6.89 -11.75
C GLN A 52 -1.46 7.58 -11.27
N THR A 53 -0.36 6.84 -11.34
CA THR A 53 0.98 7.36 -11.06
C THR A 53 1.44 8.10 -12.31
N HIS A 54 1.47 9.43 -12.22
CA HIS A 54 1.93 10.30 -13.31
C HIS A 54 3.44 10.54 -13.16
N GLY A 55 4.21 10.31 -14.23
CA GLY A 55 5.63 10.66 -14.32
C GLY A 55 6.56 9.48 -14.61
N ASP A 56 7.74 9.77 -15.18
CA ASP A 56 8.71 8.77 -15.65
C ASP A 56 9.24 7.84 -14.54
N HIS A 57 9.21 8.28 -13.28
CA HIS A 57 9.67 7.51 -12.11
C HIS A 57 8.58 6.68 -11.42
N ALA A 58 7.34 6.72 -11.91
CA ALA A 58 6.23 5.96 -11.35
C ALA A 58 6.53 4.45 -11.30
N LEU A 59 7.08 3.93 -12.39
CA LEU A 59 7.41 2.51 -12.54
C LEU A 59 8.55 2.10 -11.60
N GLU A 60 9.61 2.90 -11.52
CA GLU A 60 10.76 2.63 -10.64
C GLU A 60 10.35 2.61 -9.16
N SER A 61 9.49 3.56 -8.74
CA SER A 61 8.94 3.58 -7.38
C SER A 61 8.09 2.34 -7.12
N MET A 62 7.20 1.98 -8.04
CA MET A 62 6.35 0.79 -7.92
C MET A 62 7.19 -0.50 -7.82
N ILE A 63 8.25 -0.63 -8.61
CA ILE A 63 9.16 -1.78 -8.56
C ILE A 63 9.88 -1.81 -7.21
N THR A 64 10.45 -0.68 -6.78
CA THR A 64 11.18 -0.59 -5.51
C THR A 64 10.26 -0.94 -4.33
N GLU A 65 9.07 -0.35 -4.27
CA GLU A 65 8.06 -0.66 -3.26
C GLU A 65 7.64 -2.14 -3.28
N SER A 66 7.48 -2.73 -4.47
CA SER A 66 7.14 -4.15 -4.61
C SER A 66 8.24 -5.07 -4.06
N VAL A 67 9.51 -4.75 -4.33
CA VAL A 67 10.66 -5.49 -3.81
C VAL A 67 10.74 -5.35 -2.29
N VAL A 68 10.63 -4.12 -1.77
CA VAL A 68 10.62 -3.85 -0.33
C VAL A 68 9.50 -4.63 0.35
N PHE A 69 8.28 -4.56 -0.19
CA PHE A 69 7.13 -5.26 0.37
C PHE A 69 7.33 -6.77 0.41
N ALA A 70 7.78 -7.37 -0.70
CA ALA A 70 8.07 -8.81 -0.74
C ALA A 70 9.12 -9.21 0.30
N LEU A 71 10.19 -8.45 0.46
CA LEU A 71 11.26 -8.71 1.43
C LEU A 71 10.75 -8.60 2.88
N LEU A 72 9.96 -7.59 3.19
CA LEU A 72 9.36 -7.43 4.52
C LEU A 72 8.35 -8.54 4.83
N SER A 73 7.59 -8.96 3.82
CA SER A 73 6.62 -10.03 3.92
C SER A 73 7.27 -11.38 4.26
N GLU A 74 8.33 -11.75 3.53
CA GLU A 74 9.08 -12.99 3.77
C GLU A 74 9.75 -13.02 5.15
N ARG A 75 10.10 -11.84 5.70
CA ARG A 75 10.69 -11.71 7.04
C ARG A 75 9.67 -11.53 8.16
N ASN A 76 8.37 -11.57 7.86
CA ASN A 76 7.27 -11.33 8.81
C ASN A 76 7.28 -9.92 9.44
N PHE A 77 7.82 -8.92 8.74
CA PHE A 77 7.80 -7.50 9.12
C PHE A 77 6.61 -6.74 8.52
N GLY A 78 5.76 -7.41 7.76
CA GLY A 78 4.53 -6.87 7.19
C GLY A 78 3.50 -7.97 6.93
N PRO A 79 2.35 -7.62 6.32
CA PRO A 79 1.37 -8.59 5.86
C PRO A 79 1.98 -9.59 4.86
N LYS A 80 1.46 -10.83 4.82
CA LYS A 80 1.85 -11.78 3.78
C LYS A 80 1.47 -11.28 2.39
N LEU A 81 2.40 -11.34 1.43
CA LEU A 81 2.15 -11.05 0.03
C LEU A 81 1.51 -12.28 -0.62
N HIS A 82 0.35 -12.10 -1.23
CA HIS A 82 -0.33 -13.16 -1.97
C HIS A 82 -0.13 -13.04 -3.48
N GLY A 83 0.02 -11.82 -4.00
CA GLY A 83 0.31 -11.61 -5.41
C GLY A 83 0.50 -10.13 -5.77
N ILE A 84 1.18 -9.89 -6.89
CA ILE A 84 1.39 -8.57 -7.49
C ILE A 84 0.81 -8.60 -8.90
N PHE A 85 0.14 -7.51 -9.30
CA PHE A 85 -0.42 -7.36 -10.64
C PHE A 85 -0.26 -5.89 -11.12
N PRO A 86 -0.42 -5.61 -12.42
CA PRO A 86 -0.34 -4.24 -12.92
C PRO A 86 -1.33 -3.31 -12.19
N GLY A 87 -0.82 -2.30 -11.50
CA GLY A 87 -1.64 -1.34 -10.76
C GLY A 87 -2.02 -1.76 -9.34
N GLY A 88 -1.45 -2.83 -8.77
CA GLY A 88 -1.74 -3.17 -7.38
C GLY A 88 -1.11 -4.45 -6.84
N ARG A 89 -1.56 -4.84 -5.65
CA ARG A 89 -1.15 -6.09 -4.98
C ARG A 89 -2.27 -6.66 -4.10
N ILE A 90 -2.17 -7.95 -3.83
CA ILE A 90 -3.02 -8.69 -2.89
C ILE A 90 -2.15 -9.06 -1.69
N GLU A 91 -2.58 -8.65 -0.50
CA GLU A 91 -1.86 -8.90 0.75
C GLU A 91 -2.79 -9.49 1.82
N GLN A 92 -2.20 -10.04 2.88
CA GLN A 92 -2.92 -10.55 4.03
C GLN A 92 -3.76 -9.45 4.67
N TYR A 93 -5.04 -9.72 4.87
CA TYR A 93 -5.85 -8.86 5.71
C TYR A 93 -5.47 -9.05 7.19
N ILE A 94 -5.22 -7.93 7.88
CA ILE A 94 -4.94 -7.92 9.32
C ILE A 94 -6.13 -7.26 10.03
N PRO A 95 -6.91 -7.99 10.84
CA PRO A 95 -7.94 -7.42 11.70
C PRO A 95 -7.32 -6.48 12.74
N ALA A 96 -7.30 -5.19 12.42
CA ALA A 96 -6.67 -4.18 13.23
C ALA A 96 -7.34 -2.82 13.02
N ARG A 97 -7.09 -1.90 13.94
CA ARG A 97 -7.35 -0.47 13.74
C ARG A 97 -6.03 0.29 13.70
N ALA A 98 -6.00 1.38 12.95
CA ALA A 98 -4.93 2.36 13.07
C ALA A 98 -4.97 3.05 14.43
N LEU A 99 -3.83 3.60 14.84
CA LEU A 99 -3.77 4.55 15.92
C LEU A 99 -4.43 5.87 15.54
N THR A 100 -4.82 6.61 16.55
CA THR A 100 -5.16 8.03 16.46
C THR A 100 -3.93 8.88 16.79
N THR A 101 -3.91 10.13 16.34
CA THR A 101 -2.85 11.08 16.69
C THR A 101 -2.70 11.26 18.21
N ALA A 102 -3.81 11.22 18.96
CA ALA A 102 -3.80 11.34 20.42
C ALA A 102 -3.07 10.17 21.10
N GLU A 103 -3.24 8.94 20.57
CA GLU A 103 -2.59 7.74 21.08
C GLU A 103 -1.06 7.76 20.89
N LEU A 104 -0.54 8.53 19.92
CA LEU A 104 0.90 8.75 19.78
C LEU A 104 1.50 9.50 20.98
N GLY A 105 0.70 10.21 21.77
CA GLY A 105 1.15 10.84 23.01
C GLY A 105 1.27 9.86 24.19
N GLU A 106 0.78 8.63 24.07
CA GLU A 106 0.80 7.67 25.17
C GLU A 106 2.16 6.99 25.29
N GLN A 107 2.82 7.15 26.44
CA GLN A 107 4.16 6.60 26.70
C GLN A 107 4.25 5.10 26.40
N ARG A 108 3.24 4.32 26.81
CA ARG A 108 3.23 2.86 26.59
C ARG A 108 3.21 2.51 25.09
N ILE A 109 2.51 3.29 24.28
CA ILE A 109 2.44 3.09 22.83
C ILE A 109 3.77 3.51 22.21
N LEU A 110 4.31 4.68 22.56
CA LEU A 110 5.61 5.15 22.06
C LEU A 110 6.75 4.17 22.34
N MET A 111 6.77 3.56 23.53
CA MET A 111 7.76 2.52 23.85
C MET A 111 7.67 1.34 22.88
N LYS A 112 6.46 0.90 22.53
CA LYS A 112 6.24 -0.19 21.57
C LYS A 112 6.61 0.22 20.14
N VAL A 113 6.32 1.47 19.76
CA VAL A 113 6.74 2.02 18.47
C VAL A 113 8.27 2.07 18.37
N ALA A 114 8.95 2.52 19.42
CA ALA A 114 10.41 2.57 19.47
C ALA A 114 11.05 1.17 19.36
N GLU A 115 10.51 0.17 20.08
CA GLU A 115 10.93 -1.23 19.94
C GLU A 115 10.81 -1.71 18.48
N LYS A 116 9.64 -1.48 17.85
CA LYS A 116 9.39 -1.89 16.47
C LYS A 116 10.25 -1.16 15.45
N MET A 117 10.51 0.12 15.65
CA MET A 117 11.45 0.89 14.82
C MET A 117 12.87 0.38 14.96
N GLY A 118 13.30 0.00 16.17
CA GLY A 118 14.59 -0.66 16.40
C GLY A 118 14.72 -1.98 15.63
N GLU A 119 13.65 -2.80 15.61
CA GLU A 119 13.62 -4.03 14.81
C GLU A 119 13.73 -3.75 13.30
N ILE A 120 13.00 -2.74 12.79
CA ILE A 120 13.07 -2.32 11.38
C ILE A 120 14.47 -1.82 11.01
N HIS A 121 15.05 -0.95 11.82
CA HIS A 121 16.39 -0.39 11.59
C HIS A 121 17.49 -1.47 11.62
N SER A 122 17.25 -2.58 12.33
CA SER A 122 18.17 -3.72 12.39
C SER A 122 18.08 -4.65 11.18
N LEU A 123 17.15 -4.42 10.24
CA LEU A 123 16.98 -5.27 9.07
C LEU A 123 18.14 -5.12 8.08
N ASN A 124 18.85 -6.23 7.83
CA ASN A 124 19.80 -6.29 6.73
C ASN A 124 19.10 -6.58 5.39
N ILE A 125 18.59 -5.56 4.72
CA ILE A 125 17.89 -5.67 3.42
C ILE A 125 18.89 -5.46 2.26
N PRO A 126 18.84 -6.28 1.18
CA PRO A 126 19.68 -6.12 -0.01
C PRO A 126 19.24 -4.94 -0.89
N MET A 127 19.47 -3.72 -0.41
CA MET A 127 19.23 -2.47 -1.14
C MET A 127 20.43 -1.53 -0.96
N SER A 128 20.46 -0.46 -1.77
CA SER A 128 21.47 0.61 -1.62
C SER A 128 21.57 1.07 -0.16
N LYS A 129 22.80 1.25 0.30
CA LYS A 129 23.13 1.79 1.62
C LYS A 129 23.56 3.26 1.55
N GLU A 130 23.46 3.87 0.38
CA GLU A 130 23.68 5.30 0.22
C GLU A 130 22.42 6.07 0.68
N PRO A 131 22.54 7.07 1.57
CA PRO A 131 21.43 7.84 2.11
C PRO A 131 20.90 8.91 1.14
N ASP A 132 20.79 8.57 -0.15
CA ASP A 132 20.45 9.51 -1.22
C ASP A 132 18.94 9.70 -1.43
N TRP A 133 18.13 8.79 -0.88
CA TRP A 133 16.69 8.75 -1.15
C TRP A 133 15.98 10.08 -0.84
N ILE A 134 16.22 10.66 0.33
CA ILE A 134 15.56 11.90 0.75
C ILE A 134 15.96 13.08 -0.15
N TRP A 135 17.24 13.15 -0.52
CA TRP A 135 17.78 14.20 -1.39
C TRP A 135 17.21 14.12 -2.80
N ASN A 136 17.20 12.90 -3.37
CA ASN A 136 16.58 12.65 -4.68
C ASN A 136 15.06 12.90 -4.65
N CYS A 137 14.40 12.62 -3.53
CA CYS A 137 12.98 12.91 -3.35
C CYS A 137 12.72 14.42 -3.39
N MET A 138 13.43 15.20 -2.56
CA MET A 138 13.26 16.65 -2.52
C MET A 138 13.64 17.31 -3.84
N GLN A 139 14.71 16.87 -4.50
CA GLN A 139 15.09 17.38 -5.82
C GLN A 139 13.97 17.18 -6.86
N ARG A 140 13.34 16.00 -6.88
CA ARG A 140 12.18 15.74 -7.76
C ARG A 140 11.00 16.66 -7.44
N TRP A 141 10.72 16.89 -6.16
CA TRP A 141 9.64 17.81 -5.75
C TRP A 141 9.92 19.25 -6.19
N VAL A 142 11.14 19.75 -6.02
CA VAL A 142 11.52 21.10 -6.46
C VAL A 142 11.42 21.23 -7.98
N THR A 143 11.92 20.25 -8.74
CA THR A 143 11.78 20.24 -10.21
C THR A 143 10.31 20.21 -10.65
N GLY A 144 9.47 19.43 -9.97
CA GLY A 144 8.02 19.39 -10.22
C GLY A 144 7.34 20.72 -9.89
N LEU A 145 7.72 21.37 -8.79
CA LEU A 145 7.20 22.68 -8.40
C LEU A 145 7.54 23.75 -9.43
N GLU A 146 8.79 23.79 -9.92
CA GLU A 146 9.17 24.72 -10.98
C GLU A 146 8.32 24.54 -12.25
N ALA A 147 8.03 23.30 -12.64
CA ALA A 147 7.19 23.01 -13.78
C ALA A 147 5.75 23.51 -13.57
N ILE A 148 5.21 23.35 -12.35
CA ILE A 148 3.88 23.86 -11.98
C ILE A 148 3.85 25.39 -12.02
N VAL A 149 4.83 26.05 -11.39
CA VAL A 149 4.91 27.52 -11.33
C VAL A 149 5.11 28.14 -12.72
N LYS A 150 5.89 27.50 -13.60
CA LYS A 150 6.08 27.93 -15.00
C LYS A 150 4.83 27.72 -15.89
N GLY A 151 3.73 27.22 -15.32
CA GLY A 151 2.45 27.04 -16.02
C GLY A 151 2.37 25.79 -16.90
N ASN A 152 3.31 24.84 -16.76
CA ASN A 152 3.29 23.59 -17.51
C ASN A 152 2.23 22.61 -17.00
N VAL A 153 1.57 22.93 -15.88
CA VAL A 153 0.46 22.19 -15.29
C VAL A 153 -0.71 23.15 -15.11
N GLN A 154 -1.79 22.93 -15.86
CA GLN A 154 -3.02 23.72 -15.72
C GLN A 154 -3.74 23.34 -14.41
N SER A 155 -3.53 24.13 -13.36
CA SER A 155 -4.45 24.14 -12.21
C SER A 155 -5.48 25.24 -12.43
N ASN A 156 -6.77 24.92 -12.37
CA ASN A 156 -7.84 25.91 -12.38
C ASN A 156 -8.00 26.43 -10.94
N PRO A 157 -7.47 27.61 -10.56
CA PRO A 157 -7.54 28.06 -9.18
C PRO A 157 -8.97 28.51 -8.92
N LYS A 158 -9.76 27.68 -8.25
CA LYS A 158 -11.15 28.02 -7.88
C LYS A 158 -11.25 28.66 -6.49
N SER A 159 -10.14 28.94 -5.82
CA SER A 159 -10.11 29.42 -4.44
C SER A 159 -8.97 30.39 -4.18
N SER A 160 -9.29 31.51 -3.51
CA SER A 160 -8.31 32.50 -3.02
C SER A 160 -7.30 31.93 -2.03
N VAL A 161 -7.60 30.78 -1.41
CA VAL A 161 -6.64 30.06 -0.55
C VAL A 161 -5.51 29.45 -1.39
N MET A 162 -5.84 28.84 -2.53
CA MET A 162 -4.86 28.19 -3.41
C MET A 162 -3.92 29.23 -4.04
N GLU A 163 -4.44 30.41 -4.38
CA GLU A 163 -3.62 31.53 -4.88
C GLU A 163 -2.60 31.97 -3.83
N LYS A 164 -3.03 32.22 -2.59
CA LYS A 164 -2.12 32.59 -1.48
C LYS A 164 -1.06 31.51 -1.21
N GLN A 165 -1.44 30.24 -1.34
CA GLN A 165 -0.48 29.13 -1.19
C GLN A 165 0.54 29.12 -2.33
N MET A 166 0.12 29.34 -3.57
CA MET A 166 1.03 29.45 -4.72
C MET A 166 1.99 30.62 -4.56
N ASP A 167 1.50 31.78 -4.14
CA ASP A 167 2.34 32.96 -3.88
C ASP A 167 3.38 32.66 -2.79
N LEU A 168 2.95 32.06 -1.68
CA LEU A 168 3.85 31.68 -0.58
C LEU A 168 4.88 30.63 -1.00
N MET A 169 4.51 29.64 -1.80
CA MET A 169 5.47 28.64 -2.30
C MET A 169 6.58 29.31 -3.13
N GLN A 170 6.28 30.38 -3.85
CA GLN A 170 7.28 31.08 -4.66
C GLN A 170 8.24 31.95 -3.83
N THR A 171 7.99 32.17 -2.53
CA THR A 171 8.86 33.01 -1.69
C THR A 171 10.09 32.29 -1.16
N PHE A 172 10.18 30.96 -1.31
CA PHE A 172 11.26 30.15 -0.76
C PHE A 172 12.26 29.74 -1.84
N ASP A 173 13.56 29.84 -1.53
CA ASP A 173 14.60 29.17 -2.31
C ASP A 173 14.78 27.75 -1.79
N TYR A 174 13.97 26.83 -2.31
CA TYR A 174 14.03 25.42 -1.89
C TYR A 174 15.39 24.76 -2.16
N VAL A 175 16.12 25.20 -3.19
CA VAL A 175 17.45 24.65 -3.50
C VAL A 175 18.42 25.03 -2.38
N GLN A 176 18.38 26.30 -1.95
CA GLN A 176 19.19 26.77 -0.82
C GLN A 176 18.78 26.10 0.50
N GLU A 177 17.49 25.96 0.78
CA GLU A 177 16.99 25.31 2.00
C GLU A 177 17.40 23.83 2.08
N ILE A 178 17.32 23.09 0.97
CA ILE A 178 17.80 21.70 0.90
C ILE A 178 19.32 21.62 1.12
N ALA A 179 20.08 22.54 0.52
CA ALA A 179 21.53 22.59 0.70
C ALA A 179 21.91 22.89 2.15
N TRP A 180 21.19 23.82 2.80
CA TRP A 180 21.34 24.12 4.22
C TRP A 180 21.02 22.92 5.11
N MET A 181 19.87 22.26 4.90
CA MET A 181 19.50 21.05 5.64
C MET A 181 20.56 19.95 5.49
N ARG A 182 21.09 19.75 4.27
CA ARG A 182 22.17 18.79 4.02
C ARG A 182 23.45 19.16 4.76
N SER A 183 23.79 20.44 4.85
CA SER A 183 24.97 20.89 5.59
C SER A 183 24.88 20.51 7.08
N ILE A 184 23.73 20.71 7.71
CA ILE A 184 23.49 20.35 9.12
C ILE A 184 23.59 18.84 9.33
N ILE A 185 22.96 18.05 8.45
CA ILE A 185 23.00 16.58 8.59
C ILE A 185 24.43 16.05 8.40
N ASN A 186 25.24 16.68 7.54
CA ASN A 186 26.62 16.28 7.31
C ASN A 186 27.58 16.64 8.47
N GLU A 187 27.15 17.45 9.44
CA GLU A 187 27.95 17.74 10.64
C GLU A 187 27.96 16.57 11.64
N GLY A 188 26.98 15.66 11.54
CA GLY A 188 26.84 14.52 12.44
C GLY A 188 27.19 13.18 11.79
N GLU A 189 27.52 12.21 12.62
CA GLU A 189 27.62 10.80 12.21
C GLU A 189 26.30 10.09 12.52
N TYR A 190 25.50 9.85 11.48
CA TYR A 190 24.22 9.15 11.57
C TYR A 190 24.31 7.79 10.87
N PRO A 191 24.05 6.67 11.57
CA PRO A 191 24.04 5.36 10.93
C PRO A 191 23.01 5.30 9.81
N VAL A 192 23.43 4.86 8.63
CA VAL A 192 22.51 4.61 7.52
C VAL A 192 21.87 3.24 7.71
N VAL A 193 20.56 3.23 7.95
CA VAL A 193 19.77 2.04 8.22
C VAL A 193 18.55 1.97 7.28
N PHE A 194 17.91 0.81 7.22
CA PHE A 194 16.63 0.69 6.53
C PHE A 194 15.54 1.37 7.37
N CYS A 195 14.81 2.32 6.78
CA CYS A 195 13.81 3.14 7.46
C CYS A 195 12.42 2.99 6.83
N HIS A 196 11.37 3.22 7.62
CA HIS A 196 9.99 3.30 7.12
C HIS A 196 9.71 4.62 6.36
N ASN A 197 10.31 5.73 6.80
CA ASN A 197 10.16 7.09 6.22
C ASN A 197 8.75 7.70 6.23
N ASP A 198 7.74 7.05 6.81
CA ASP A 198 6.36 7.55 6.89
C ASP A 198 5.64 6.96 8.13
N LEU A 199 6.24 7.11 9.31
CA LEU A 199 5.75 6.49 10.55
C LEU A 199 4.62 7.31 11.21
N GLN A 200 3.57 7.63 10.44
CA GLN A 200 2.35 8.26 10.94
C GLN A 200 1.39 7.26 11.61
N GLU A 201 0.41 7.75 12.36
CA GLU A 201 -0.58 6.96 13.10
C GLU A 201 -1.37 5.97 12.22
N GLY A 202 -1.65 6.35 10.96
CA GLY A 202 -2.32 5.51 9.97
C GLY A 202 -1.55 4.24 9.62
N ASN A 203 -0.22 4.25 9.81
CA ASN A 203 0.68 3.15 9.51
C ASN A 203 1.04 2.32 10.77
N ILE A 204 0.50 2.67 11.94
CA ILE A 204 0.72 1.93 13.19
C ILE A 204 -0.60 1.24 13.58
N LEU A 205 -0.59 -0.09 13.57
CA LEU A 205 -1.80 -0.89 13.72
C LEU A 205 -1.85 -1.59 15.09
N LEU A 206 -2.96 -1.42 15.79
CA LEU A 206 -3.34 -2.22 16.96
C LEU A 206 -4.20 -3.40 16.51
N ARG A 207 -3.67 -4.61 16.66
CA ARG A 207 -4.41 -5.84 16.32
C ARG A 207 -5.59 -6.02 17.26
N GLN A 208 -6.72 -6.43 16.71
CA GLN A 208 -7.86 -6.86 17.50
C GLN A 208 -7.52 -8.17 18.22
N PRO A 209 -8.00 -8.38 19.46
CA PRO A 209 -7.92 -9.68 20.10
C PRO A 209 -8.62 -10.75 19.25
N PRO A 210 -8.12 -12.00 19.27
CA PRO A 210 -8.76 -13.12 18.59
C PRO A 210 -10.15 -13.44 19.15
#